data_AF-A0A371XJZ9-F1
#
_entry.id   AF-A0A371XJZ9-F1
#
_cell.length_a   1.000
_cell.length_b   1.000
_cell.length_c   1.000
_cell.angle_alpha   90.00
_cell.angle_beta   90.00
_cell.angle_gamma   90.00
#
_symmetry.space_group_name_H-M   'P 1'
#
loop_
_entity.id
_entity.type
_entity.pdbx_description
1 polymer ?
#
loop_
_entity_poly.entity_id
_entity_poly.type
_entity_poly.pdbx_seq_one_letter_code
_entity_poly.pdbx_strand_id
1 'polypeptide(L)'
;MTRKSISVLFFVALATLGTVAIVAWANVLEPGPRVALLYSFSIVELTAALLVYRKVAGSAFMADLLPRGGLRAVKREVSAVALLAWVLTIATMVFLTVRADSIFAGSGNIAWQFIYFIVLIALPEELIYRGIAFEAFKKRVGLAIFASAALFAFMHLNNGLPMLPYYFAFGILLGTLRRFGLTIAELVIWHGMFNFVNDTVWPATAFRSDQISFWVVAPLALLAITGLVGWLMTEGGKWLTPPAETTSGG
;
A
#
# COMPACT_ATOMS: atom_id res chain seq x y z
N MET A 1 -1.23 24.82 17.11
CA MET A 1 -1.94 23.93 16.18
C MET A 1 -3.10 24.70 15.55
N THR A 2 -3.32 24.64 14.23
CA THR A 2 -4.41 25.41 13.58
C THR A 2 -5.76 24.70 13.71
N ARG A 3 -6.90 25.42 13.64
CA ARG A 3 -8.25 24.79 13.60
C ARG A 3 -8.36 23.71 12.51
N LYS A 4 -7.73 23.93 11.35
CA LYS A 4 -7.69 22.95 10.25
C LYS A 4 -6.99 21.65 10.65
N SER A 5 -5.88 21.74 11.39
CA SER A 5 -5.14 20.57 11.88
C SER A 5 -5.97 19.74 12.86
N ILE A 6 -6.75 20.39 13.74
CA ILE A 6 -7.63 19.70 14.69
C ILE A 6 -8.72 18.92 13.95
N SER A 7 -9.36 19.52 12.95
CA SER A 7 -10.40 18.85 12.17
C SER A 7 -9.88 17.61 11.45
N VAL A 8 -8.69 17.68 10.82
CA VAL A 8 -8.10 16.53 10.12
C VAL A 8 -7.81 15.38 11.09
N LEU A 9 -7.17 15.67 12.23
CA LEU A 9 -6.88 14.65 13.24
C LEU A 9 -8.15 14.01 13.79
N PHE A 10 -9.21 14.80 14.01
CA PHE A 10 -10.51 14.28 14.42
C PHE A 10 -11.10 13.32 13.39
N PHE A 11 -11.10 13.68 12.10
CA PHE A 11 -11.61 12.78 11.06
C PHE A 11 -10.78 11.51 10.90
N VAL A 12 -9.45 11.61 11.01
CA VAL A 12 -8.57 10.43 10.99
C VAL A 12 -8.88 9.53 12.18
N ALA A 13 -8.95 10.09 13.39
CA ALA A 13 -9.30 9.31 14.58
C ALA A 13 -10.67 8.66 14.46
N LEU A 14 -11.68 9.38 13.96
CA LEU A 14 -13.02 8.84 13.76
C LEU A 14 -13.03 7.70 12.71
N ALA A 15 -12.30 7.86 11.61
CA ALA A 15 -12.16 6.81 10.61
C ALA A 15 -11.47 5.57 11.19
N THR A 16 -10.37 5.75 11.92
CA THR A 16 -9.66 4.64 12.58
C THR A 16 -10.55 3.93 13.61
N LEU A 17 -11.26 4.67 14.47
CA LEU A 17 -12.19 4.08 15.44
C LEU A 17 -13.35 3.35 14.75
N GLY A 18 -13.86 3.91 13.66
CA GLY A 18 -14.89 3.27 12.82
C GLY A 18 -14.41 1.95 12.24
N THR A 19 -13.20 1.92 11.66
CA THR A 19 -12.57 0.68 11.17
C THR A 19 -12.43 -0.34 12.30
N VAL A 20 -11.86 0.06 13.44
CA VAL A 20 -11.67 -0.85 14.60
C VAL A 20 -13.01 -1.43 15.06
N ALA A 21 -14.06 -0.63 15.14
CA ALA A 21 -15.39 -1.08 15.54
C ALA A 21 -15.99 -2.07 14.52
N ILE A 22 -15.85 -1.81 13.22
CA ILE A 22 -16.35 -2.70 12.16
C ILE A 22 -15.60 -4.03 12.16
N VAL A 23 -14.28 -4.01 12.31
CA VAL A 23 -13.46 -5.22 12.39
C VAL A 23 -13.80 -6.02 13.65
N ALA A 24 -13.95 -5.36 14.80
CA ALA A 24 -14.38 -6.00 16.04
C ALA A 24 -15.76 -6.65 15.90
N TRP A 25 -16.70 -5.96 15.24
CA TRP A 25 -18.02 -6.51 14.96
C TRP A 25 -17.97 -7.70 13.99
N ALA A 26 -17.19 -7.61 12.90
CA ALA A 26 -17.03 -8.71 11.96
C ALA A 26 -16.50 -9.98 12.64
N ASN A 27 -15.58 -9.84 13.60
CA ASN A 27 -14.98 -10.97 14.31
C ASN A 27 -15.95 -11.73 15.22
N VAL A 28 -17.12 -11.17 15.57
CA VAL A 28 -18.16 -11.90 16.31
C VAL A 28 -19.21 -12.56 15.41
N LEU A 29 -19.16 -12.31 14.09
CA LEU A 29 -20.07 -12.93 13.12
C LEU A 29 -19.60 -14.34 12.72
N GLU A 30 -20.53 -15.15 12.21
CA GLU A 30 -20.22 -16.41 11.53
C GLU A 30 -19.32 -16.20 10.29
N PRO A 31 -18.58 -17.22 9.82
CA PRO A 31 -17.58 -17.06 8.76
C PRO A 31 -18.09 -16.39 7.47
N GLY A 32 -19.28 -16.78 6.98
CA GLY A 32 -19.85 -16.19 5.76
C GLY A 32 -20.13 -14.69 5.88
N PRO A 33 -20.99 -14.26 6.82
CA PRO A 33 -21.26 -12.85 7.07
C PRO A 33 -20.01 -12.03 7.45
N ARG A 34 -19.07 -12.62 8.19
CA ARG A 34 -17.78 -11.99 8.52
C ARG A 34 -17.00 -11.62 7.26
N VAL A 35 -16.82 -12.58 6.35
CA VAL A 35 -16.08 -12.37 5.09
C VAL A 35 -16.77 -11.31 4.24
N ALA A 36 -18.10 -11.38 4.10
CA ALA A 36 -18.87 -10.40 3.33
C ALA A 36 -18.74 -8.97 3.91
N LEU A 37 -18.80 -8.81 5.23
CA LEU A 37 -18.64 -7.51 5.90
C LEU A 37 -17.23 -6.96 5.72
N LEU A 38 -16.20 -7.77 5.93
CA LEU A 38 -14.81 -7.34 5.78
C LEU A 38 -14.50 -6.90 4.33
N TYR A 39 -14.95 -7.67 3.33
CA TYR A 39 -14.76 -7.29 1.93
C TYR A 39 -15.53 -6.02 1.55
N SER A 40 -16.78 -5.90 1.99
CA SER A 40 -17.57 -4.69 1.77
C SER A 40 -16.90 -3.47 2.39
N PHE A 41 -16.30 -3.65 3.57
CA PHE A 41 -15.60 -2.60 4.27
C PHE A 41 -14.29 -2.19 3.59
N SER A 42 -13.49 -3.15 3.09
CA SER A 42 -12.29 -2.85 2.30
C SER A 42 -12.61 -2.05 1.04
N ILE A 43 -13.76 -2.26 0.39
CA ILE A 43 -14.22 -1.42 -0.74
C ILE A 43 -14.45 0.04 -0.28
N VAL A 44 -15.06 0.22 0.89
CA VAL A 44 -15.30 1.56 1.46
C VAL A 44 -13.96 2.25 1.78
N GLU A 45 -13.02 1.54 2.40
CA GLU A 45 -11.69 2.07 2.71
C GLU A 45 -10.92 2.45 1.44
N LEU A 46 -10.96 1.60 0.42
CA LEU A 46 -10.35 1.88 -0.86
C LEU A 46 -10.96 3.11 -1.53
N THR A 47 -12.29 3.18 -1.55
CA THR A 47 -13.02 4.32 -2.12
C THR A 47 -12.66 5.60 -1.37
N ALA A 48 -12.57 5.55 -0.04
CA ALA A 48 -12.14 6.67 0.78
C ALA A 48 -10.70 7.11 0.45
N ALA A 49 -9.76 6.16 0.30
CA ALA A 49 -8.39 6.45 -0.09
C ALA A 49 -8.32 7.16 -1.45
N LEU A 50 -9.07 6.67 -2.46
CA LEU A 50 -9.16 7.30 -3.77
C LEU A 50 -9.73 8.72 -3.71
N LEU A 51 -10.75 8.96 -2.89
CA LEU A 51 -11.33 10.29 -2.68
C LEU A 51 -10.34 11.24 -1.99
N VAL A 52 -9.59 10.75 -1.00
CA VAL A 52 -8.52 11.50 -0.35
C VAL A 52 -7.46 11.90 -1.36
N TYR A 53 -6.97 10.96 -2.18
CA TYR A 53 -6.01 11.25 -3.23
C TYR A 53 -6.52 12.28 -4.24
N ARG A 54 -7.76 12.15 -4.71
CA ARG A 54 -8.38 13.12 -5.62
C ARG A 54 -8.47 14.51 -4.99
N LYS A 55 -8.80 14.59 -3.70
CA LYS A 55 -8.88 15.87 -2.96
C LYS A 55 -7.50 16.49 -2.74
N VAL A 56 -6.50 15.68 -2.38
CA VAL A 56 -5.11 16.12 -2.20
C VAL A 56 -4.54 16.61 -3.53
N ALA A 57 -4.73 15.87 -4.62
CA ALA A 57 -4.29 16.25 -5.97
C ALA A 57 -4.89 17.59 -6.43
N GLY A 58 -6.08 17.95 -5.96
CA GLY A 58 -6.74 19.24 -6.25
C GLY A 58 -6.49 20.35 -5.23
N SER A 59 -5.71 20.10 -4.17
CA SER A 59 -5.52 21.06 -3.08
C SER A 59 -4.49 22.15 -3.43
N ALA A 60 -4.61 23.32 -2.78
CA ALA A 60 -3.64 24.42 -2.92
C ALA A 60 -2.20 23.97 -2.60
N PHE A 61 -2.05 22.99 -1.70
CA PHE A 61 -0.76 22.37 -1.39
C PHE A 61 -0.08 21.77 -2.62
N MET A 62 -0.85 21.16 -3.53
CA MET A 62 -0.34 20.63 -4.80
C MET A 62 -0.14 21.69 -5.88
N ALA A 63 -0.92 22.77 -5.84
CA ALA A 63 -0.78 23.89 -6.76
C ALA A 63 0.58 24.61 -6.60
N ASP A 64 1.10 24.69 -5.37
CA ASP A 64 2.43 25.29 -5.10
C ASP A 64 3.58 24.36 -5.52
N LEU A 65 3.31 23.06 -5.64
CA LEU A 65 4.31 22.05 -5.98
C LEU A 65 4.42 21.79 -7.49
N LEU A 66 3.43 22.15 -8.29
CA LEU A 66 3.37 21.86 -9.72
C LEU A 66 3.47 23.12 -10.59
N PRO A 67 4.19 23.07 -11.73
CA PRO A 67 4.16 24.15 -12.72
C PRO A 67 2.72 24.44 -13.17
N ARG A 68 2.41 25.70 -13.48
CA ARG A 68 1.11 26.10 -14.05
C ARG A 68 0.84 25.25 -15.31
N GLY A 69 -0.20 24.41 -15.27
CA GLY A 69 -0.55 23.43 -16.31
C GLY A 69 -0.39 21.96 -15.89
N GLY A 70 0.58 21.64 -15.02
CA GLY A 70 0.83 20.27 -14.53
C GLY A 70 -0.29 19.72 -13.65
N LEU A 71 -1.01 20.59 -12.94
CA LEU A 71 -2.09 20.19 -12.03
C LEU A 71 -3.24 19.47 -12.76
N ARG A 72 -3.59 19.89 -13.98
CA ARG A 72 -4.66 19.25 -14.76
C ARG A 72 -4.25 17.86 -15.25
N ALA A 73 -3.01 17.72 -15.73
CA ALA A 73 -2.47 16.44 -16.18
C ALA A 73 -2.39 15.44 -15.02
N VAL A 74 -1.79 15.83 -13.89
CA VAL A 74 -1.72 14.99 -12.67
C VAL A 74 -3.12 14.61 -12.20
N LYS A 75 -4.07 15.55 -12.17
CA LYS A 75 -5.45 15.24 -11.77
C LYS A 75 -6.11 14.22 -12.70
N ARG A 76 -5.88 14.30 -14.02
CA ARG A 76 -6.41 13.34 -15.00
C ARG A 76 -5.79 11.95 -14.81
N GLU A 77 -4.48 11.87 -14.68
CA GLU A 77 -3.75 10.62 -14.47
C GLU A 77 -4.14 9.95 -13.16
N VAL A 78 -4.14 10.70 -12.05
CA VAL A 78 -4.60 10.21 -10.74
C VAL A 78 -6.05 9.72 -10.82
N SER A 79 -6.93 10.43 -11.54
CA SER A 79 -8.32 9.99 -11.70
C SER A 79 -8.45 8.72 -12.55
N ALA A 80 -7.66 8.57 -13.61
CA ALA A 80 -7.65 7.38 -14.46
C ALA A 80 -7.11 6.16 -13.71
N VAL A 81 -6.00 6.32 -13.00
CA VAL A 81 -5.40 5.28 -12.15
C VAL A 81 -6.36 4.89 -11.03
N ALA A 82 -6.99 5.87 -10.37
CA ALA A 82 -8.01 5.62 -9.35
C ALA A 82 -9.19 4.82 -9.90
N LEU A 83 -9.69 5.19 -11.08
CA LEU A 83 -10.80 4.49 -11.72
C LEU A 83 -10.42 3.05 -12.06
N LEU A 84 -9.24 2.83 -12.65
CA LEU A 84 -8.74 1.50 -12.97
C LEU A 84 -8.62 0.64 -11.71
N ALA A 85 -8.01 1.16 -10.64
CA ALA A 85 -7.87 0.43 -9.39
C ALA A 85 -9.23 0.09 -8.76
N TRP A 86 -10.20 1.00 -8.84
CA TRP A 86 -11.56 0.76 -8.37
C TRP A 86 -12.27 -0.35 -9.16
N VAL A 87 -12.17 -0.32 -10.50
CA VAL A 87 -12.73 -1.36 -11.38
C VAL A 87 -12.11 -2.72 -11.09
N LEU A 88 -10.77 -2.78 -10.96
CA LEU A 88 -10.06 -4.02 -10.63
C LEU A 88 -10.48 -4.57 -9.26
N THR A 89 -10.72 -3.70 -8.28
CA THR A 89 -11.17 -4.12 -6.95
C THR A 89 -12.58 -4.70 -7.01
N ILE A 90 -13.51 -4.06 -7.72
CA ILE A 90 -14.86 -4.61 -7.89
C ILE A 90 -14.79 -5.95 -8.63
N ALA A 91 -14.01 -6.04 -9.70
CA ALA A 91 -13.82 -7.28 -10.44
C ALA A 91 -13.27 -8.39 -9.53
N THR A 92 -12.31 -8.06 -8.67
CA THR A 92 -11.77 -8.97 -7.65
C THR A 92 -12.84 -9.48 -6.70
N MET A 93 -13.70 -8.59 -6.21
CA MET A 93 -14.76 -8.93 -5.26
C MET A 93 -15.83 -9.81 -5.89
N VAL A 94 -16.26 -9.47 -7.11
CA VAL A 94 -17.18 -10.31 -7.90
C VAL A 94 -16.56 -11.68 -8.14
N PHE A 95 -15.29 -11.71 -8.56
CA PHE A 95 -14.57 -12.95 -8.81
C PHE A 95 -14.48 -13.82 -7.55
N LEU A 96 -14.07 -13.25 -6.41
CA LEU A 96 -14.01 -13.96 -5.14
C LEU A 96 -15.38 -14.47 -4.69
N THR A 97 -16.44 -13.68 -4.85
CA THR A 97 -17.79 -14.11 -4.48
C THR A 97 -18.26 -15.32 -5.29
N VAL A 98 -17.86 -15.40 -6.56
CA VAL A 98 -18.27 -16.50 -7.47
C VAL A 98 -17.33 -17.71 -7.38
N ARG A 99 -16.04 -17.50 -7.05
CA ARG A 99 -14.97 -18.50 -7.23
C ARG A 99 -14.14 -18.78 -5.99
N ALA A 100 -14.39 -18.16 -4.83
CA ALA A 100 -13.58 -18.36 -3.61
C ALA A 100 -13.32 -19.83 -3.32
N ASP A 101 -14.37 -20.65 -3.28
CA ASP A 101 -14.24 -22.08 -2.99
C ASP A 101 -13.35 -22.79 -4.01
N SER A 102 -13.43 -22.43 -5.30
CA SER A 102 -12.60 -23.04 -6.35
C SER A 102 -11.14 -22.56 -6.39
N ILE A 103 -10.84 -21.39 -5.80
CA ILE A 103 -9.47 -20.85 -5.71
C ILE A 103 -8.72 -21.51 -4.56
N PHE A 104 -9.42 -21.76 -3.45
CA PHE A 104 -8.84 -22.27 -2.20
C PHE A 104 -9.10 -23.77 -1.99
N ALA A 105 -9.96 -24.43 -2.77
CA ALA A 105 -10.14 -25.88 -2.74
C ALA A 105 -8.96 -26.59 -3.45
N GLY A 106 -7.94 -26.91 -2.66
CA GLY A 106 -6.87 -27.83 -3.05
C GLY A 106 -5.62 -27.16 -3.61
N SER A 107 -4.49 -27.88 -3.54
CA SER A 107 -3.18 -27.46 -4.06
C SER A 107 -3.12 -27.38 -5.59
N GLY A 108 -4.16 -27.85 -6.29
CA GLY A 108 -4.20 -27.95 -7.76
C GLY A 108 -4.41 -26.63 -8.49
N ASN A 109 -4.62 -25.51 -7.78
CA ASN A 109 -5.01 -24.26 -8.41
C ASN A 109 -4.02 -23.08 -8.23
N ILE A 110 -2.73 -23.40 -8.35
CA ILE A 110 -1.63 -22.42 -8.29
C ILE A 110 -1.81 -21.27 -9.29
N ALA A 111 -2.30 -21.56 -10.50
CA ALA A 111 -2.51 -20.55 -11.53
C ALA A 111 -3.55 -19.50 -11.12
N TRP A 112 -4.68 -19.92 -10.54
CA TRP A 112 -5.69 -18.98 -10.06
C TRP A 112 -5.22 -18.21 -8.82
N GLN A 113 -4.44 -18.83 -7.92
CA GLN A 113 -3.80 -18.13 -6.80
C GLN A 113 -2.80 -17.06 -7.28
N PHE A 114 -2.00 -17.38 -8.30
CA PHE A 114 -1.07 -16.43 -8.90
C PHE A 114 -1.79 -15.22 -9.51
N ILE A 115 -2.85 -15.45 -10.29
CA ILE A 115 -3.69 -14.37 -10.84
C ILE A 115 -4.30 -13.54 -9.71
N TYR A 116 -4.78 -14.19 -8.65
CA TYR A 116 -5.36 -13.52 -7.51
C TYR A 116 -4.37 -12.59 -6.81
N PHE A 117 -3.20 -13.09 -6.40
CA PHE A 117 -2.25 -12.26 -5.66
C PHE A 117 -1.61 -11.15 -6.49
N ILE A 118 -1.35 -11.39 -7.78
CA ILE A 118 -0.68 -10.39 -8.63
C ILE A 118 -1.68 -9.40 -9.22
N VAL A 119 -2.70 -9.89 -9.93
CA VAL A 119 -3.58 -9.02 -10.73
C VAL A 119 -4.68 -8.41 -9.86
N LEU A 120 -5.21 -9.18 -8.93
CA LEU A 120 -6.40 -8.77 -8.17
C LEU A 120 -6.05 -8.07 -6.85
N ILE A 121 -4.90 -8.37 -6.26
CA ILE A 121 -4.40 -7.72 -5.03
C ILE A 121 -3.28 -6.73 -5.34
N ALA A 122 -2.11 -7.22 -5.77
CA ALA A 122 -0.92 -6.37 -5.84
C ALA A 122 -1.06 -5.22 -6.84
N LEU A 123 -1.66 -5.46 -8.01
CA LEU A 123 -1.85 -4.42 -9.04
C LEU A 123 -2.64 -3.19 -8.54
N PRO A 124 -3.88 -3.32 -8.04
CA PRO A 124 -4.61 -2.15 -7.54
C PRO A 124 -3.90 -1.49 -6.35
N GLU A 125 -3.29 -2.26 -5.45
CA GLU A 125 -2.58 -1.71 -4.30
C GLU A 125 -1.35 -0.89 -4.72
N GLU A 126 -0.49 -1.39 -5.60
CA GLU A 126 0.69 -0.64 -6.04
C GLU A 126 0.31 0.61 -6.85
N LEU A 127 -0.73 0.53 -7.67
CA LEU A 127 -1.25 1.71 -8.39
C LEU A 127 -1.69 2.81 -7.41
N ILE A 128 -2.40 2.44 -6.34
CA ILE A 128 -2.94 3.39 -5.37
C ILE A 128 -1.84 3.92 -4.45
N TYR A 129 -1.07 3.03 -3.83
CA TYR A 129 -0.14 3.42 -2.78
C TYR A 129 1.19 3.91 -3.34
N ARG A 130 1.68 3.37 -4.45
CA ARG A 130 2.99 3.76 -5.01
C ARG A 130 2.81 4.68 -6.21
N GLY A 131 1.89 4.35 -7.12
CA GLY A 131 1.59 5.19 -8.29
C GLY A 131 1.10 6.58 -7.88
N ILE A 132 -0.05 6.67 -7.25
CA ILE A 132 -0.65 7.97 -6.91
C ILE A 132 0.20 8.74 -5.89
N ALA A 133 0.73 8.09 -4.85
CA ALA A 133 1.51 8.80 -3.84
C ALA A 133 2.80 9.41 -4.41
N PHE A 134 3.54 8.71 -5.27
CA PHE A 134 4.77 9.25 -5.85
C PHE A 134 4.50 10.36 -6.85
N GLU A 135 3.39 10.31 -7.60
CA GLU A 135 2.98 11.43 -8.45
C GLU A 135 2.53 12.65 -7.63
N ALA A 136 1.77 12.42 -6.54
CA ALA A 136 1.34 13.48 -5.65
C ALA A 136 2.53 14.14 -4.92
N PHE A 137 3.53 13.37 -4.52
CA PHE A 137 4.65 13.87 -3.70
C PHE A 137 6.00 13.82 -4.42
N LYS A 138 6.03 13.98 -5.75
CA LYS A 138 7.25 13.80 -6.56
C LYS A 138 8.47 14.61 -6.13
N LYS A 139 8.26 15.79 -5.53
CA LYS A 139 9.34 16.66 -4.99
C LYS A 139 9.77 16.32 -3.57
N ARG A 140 9.03 15.47 -2.87
CA ARG A 140 9.22 15.12 -1.46
C ARG A 140 9.11 13.60 -1.28
N VAL A 141 10.08 12.89 -1.85
CA VAL A 141 10.13 11.42 -1.85
C VAL A 141 9.90 10.83 -0.45
N GLY A 142 10.56 11.36 0.59
CA GLY A 142 10.39 10.84 1.94
C GLY A 142 8.94 10.91 2.43
N LEU A 143 8.23 11.99 2.09
CA LEU A 143 6.80 12.12 2.37
C LEU A 143 5.96 11.16 1.52
N ALA A 144 6.35 10.92 0.25
CA ALA A 144 5.70 9.93 -0.61
C ALA A 144 5.76 8.53 0.02
N ILE A 145 6.95 8.10 0.43
CA ILE A 145 7.20 6.79 1.08
C ILE A 145 6.38 6.67 2.36
N PHE A 146 6.48 7.67 3.25
CA PHE A 146 5.77 7.65 4.53
C PHE A 146 4.25 7.61 4.33
N ALA A 147 3.71 8.49 3.48
CA ALA A 147 2.28 8.55 3.21
C ALA A 147 1.77 7.25 2.56
N SER A 148 2.51 6.69 1.59
CA SER A 148 2.16 5.41 0.97
C SER A 148 2.16 4.28 1.98
N ALA A 149 3.17 4.21 2.86
CA ALA A 149 3.31 3.17 3.85
C ALA A 149 2.23 3.25 4.93
N ALA A 150 1.92 4.46 5.40
CA ALA A 150 0.87 4.69 6.38
C ALA A 150 -0.51 4.28 5.83
N LEU A 151 -0.85 4.72 4.62
CA LEU A 151 -2.13 4.38 3.98
C LEU A 151 -2.23 2.88 3.70
N PHE A 152 -1.13 2.26 3.25
CA PHE A 152 -1.05 0.82 3.04
C PHE A 152 -1.29 0.05 4.35
N ALA A 153 -0.66 0.46 5.45
CA ALA A 153 -0.86 -0.16 6.76
C ALA A 153 -2.31 0.00 7.25
N PHE A 154 -2.89 1.20 7.13
CA PHE A 154 -4.26 1.44 7.58
C PHE A 154 -5.30 0.63 6.81
N MET A 155 -5.10 0.40 5.51
CA MET A 155 -6.02 -0.46 4.74
C MET A 155 -6.01 -1.90 5.24
N HIS A 156 -4.88 -2.36 5.80
CA HIS A 156 -4.74 -3.70 6.35
C HIS A 156 -5.17 -3.80 7.83
N LEU A 157 -5.86 -2.78 8.37
CA LEU A 157 -6.33 -2.79 9.75
C LEU A 157 -7.35 -3.91 10.02
N ASN A 158 -8.01 -4.42 8.97
CA ASN A 158 -8.85 -5.61 9.02
C ASN A 158 -8.11 -6.89 9.45
N ASN A 159 -6.78 -6.92 9.32
CA ASN A 159 -5.94 -8.02 9.81
C ASN A 159 -5.57 -7.87 11.30
N GLY A 160 -5.99 -6.77 11.94
CA GLY A 160 -5.78 -6.48 13.36
C GLY A 160 -4.69 -5.45 13.63
N LEU A 161 -4.86 -4.68 14.72
CA LEU A 161 -3.93 -3.64 15.16
C LEU A 161 -2.47 -4.13 15.29
N PRO A 162 -2.17 -5.33 15.81
CA PRO A 162 -0.79 -5.82 15.92
C PRO A 162 -0.07 -5.99 14.58
N MET A 163 -0.81 -6.15 13.46
CA MET A 163 -0.20 -6.28 12.13
C MET A 163 0.23 -4.93 11.51
N LEU A 164 -0.23 -3.80 12.05
CA LEU A 164 0.06 -2.48 11.46
C LEU A 164 1.57 -2.20 11.30
N PRO A 165 2.45 -2.48 12.29
CA PRO A 165 3.88 -2.25 12.12
C PRO A 165 4.48 -3.06 10.97
N TYR A 166 4.00 -4.29 10.76
CA TYR A 166 4.43 -5.15 9.67
C TYR A 166 4.04 -4.56 8.31
N TYR A 167 2.77 -4.22 8.11
CA TYR A 167 2.32 -3.63 6.84
C TYR A 167 2.96 -2.26 6.60
N PHE A 168 3.19 -1.47 7.65
CA PHE A 168 3.90 -0.21 7.54
C PHE A 168 5.36 -0.40 7.09
N ALA A 169 6.08 -1.34 7.69
CA ALA A 169 7.46 -1.67 7.29
C ALA A 169 7.52 -2.22 5.84
N PHE A 170 6.57 -3.07 5.46
CA PHE A 170 6.46 -3.56 4.08
C PHE A 170 6.12 -2.42 3.10
N GLY A 171 5.25 -1.50 3.52
CA GLY A 171 4.95 -0.25 2.83
C GLY A 171 6.19 0.60 2.57
N ILE A 172 7.03 0.77 3.59
CA ILE A 172 8.32 1.48 3.51
C ILE A 172 9.25 0.78 2.52
N LEU A 173 9.37 -0.55 2.56
CA LEU A 173 10.21 -1.32 1.65
C LEU A 173 9.83 -1.07 0.19
N LEU A 174 8.55 -1.26 -0.15
CA LEU A 174 8.05 -1.07 -1.51
C LEU A 174 8.13 0.39 -1.97
N GLY A 175 7.88 1.36 -1.08
CA GLY A 175 8.11 2.77 -1.38
C GLY A 175 9.59 3.10 -1.64
N THR A 176 10.49 2.47 -0.88
CA THR A 176 11.93 2.64 -1.07
C THR A 176 12.40 2.03 -2.39
N LEU A 177 11.93 0.83 -2.73
CA LEU A 177 12.16 0.22 -4.03
C LEU A 177 11.66 1.10 -5.18
N ARG A 178 10.46 1.70 -5.04
CA ARG A 178 9.94 2.68 -6.01
C ARG A 178 10.87 3.88 -6.17
N ARG A 179 11.40 4.40 -5.06
CA ARG A 179 12.39 5.50 -5.09
C ARG A 179 13.66 5.10 -5.84
N PHE A 180 14.12 3.86 -5.70
CA PHE A 180 15.30 3.35 -6.41
C PHE A 180 15.04 2.90 -7.84
N GLY A 181 13.88 3.25 -8.41
CA GLY A 181 13.65 3.17 -9.84
C GLY A 181 12.81 1.97 -10.28
N LEU A 182 12.40 1.08 -9.37
CA LEU A 182 11.46 0.02 -9.74
C LEU A 182 10.17 0.64 -10.29
N THR A 183 9.74 0.14 -11.43
CA THR A 183 8.49 0.48 -12.08
C THR A 183 7.31 -0.07 -11.27
N ILE A 184 6.10 0.47 -11.50
CA ILE A 184 4.89 -0.07 -10.87
C ILE A 184 4.70 -1.55 -11.25
N ALA A 185 4.95 -1.93 -12.50
CA ALA A 185 4.83 -3.33 -12.93
C ALA A 185 5.76 -4.27 -12.14
N GLU A 186 7.02 -3.88 -11.91
CA GLU A 186 7.96 -4.66 -11.11
C GLU A 186 7.55 -4.75 -9.64
N LEU A 187 7.03 -3.67 -9.07
CA LEU A 187 6.50 -3.68 -7.69
C LEU A 187 5.28 -4.58 -7.56
N VAL A 188 4.40 -4.62 -8.56
CA VAL A 188 3.24 -5.51 -8.60
C VAL A 188 3.68 -6.97 -8.61
N ILE A 189 4.68 -7.30 -9.42
CA ILE A 189 5.25 -8.66 -9.45
C ILE A 189 5.87 -8.99 -8.09
N TRP A 190 6.70 -8.11 -7.53
CA TRP A 190 7.36 -8.33 -6.24
C TRP A 190 6.35 -8.53 -5.10
N HIS A 191 5.38 -7.62 -4.99
CA HIS A 191 4.35 -7.68 -3.96
C HIS A 191 3.46 -8.91 -4.13
N GLY A 192 2.95 -9.17 -5.33
CA GLY A 192 2.10 -10.33 -5.56
C GLY A 192 2.83 -11.66 -5.38
N MET A 193 4.10 -11.75 -5.77
CA MET A 193 4.95 -12.93 -5.49
C MET A 193 5.20 -13.11 -4.00
N PHE A 194 5.42 -12.01 -3.26
CA PHE A 194 5.58 -12.08 -1.81
C PHE A 194 4.31 -12.63 -1.14
N ASN A 195 3.12 -12.14 -1.52
CA ASN A 195 1.86 -12.64 -0.99
C ASN A 195 1.64 -14.12 -1.38
N PHE A 196 1.88 -14.47 -2.65
CA PHE A 196 1.78 -15.85 -3.13
C PHE A 196 2.70 -16.81 -2.35
N VAL A 197 3.97 -16.44 -2.15
CA VAL A 197 4.91 -17.27 -1.36
C VAL A 197 4.46 -17.36 0.09
N ASN A 198 4.05 -16.24 0.70
CA ASN A 198 3.61 -16.19 2.08
C ASN A 198 2.38 -17.07 2.36
N ASP A 199 1.46 -17.16 1.40
CA ASP A 199 0.18 -17.86 1.58
C ASP A 199 0.18 -19.29 1.02
N THR A 200 0.93 -19.56 -0.05
CA THR A 200 0.93 -20.88 -0.73
C THR A 200 2.11 -21.75 -0.33
N VAL A 201 3.30 -21.18 -0.13
CA VAL A 201 4.55 -21.94 0.06
C VAL A 201 4.98 -21.98 1.52
N TRP A 202 4.77 -20.88 2.24
CA TRP A 202 5.24 -20.75 3.62
C TRP A 202 4.33 -21.52 4.60
N PRO A 203 4.88 -22.32 5.55
CA PRO A 203 4.09 -23.12 6.48
C PRO A 203 3.03 -22.27 7.19
N ALA A 204 1.84 -22.79 7.52
CA ALA A 204 0.76 -21.96 8.08
C ALA A 204 1.23 -21.11 9.28
N THR A 205 0.62 -19.92 9.46
CA THR A 205 1.04 -18.91 10.46
C THR A 205 1.27 -19.46 11.86
N ALA A 206 0.51 -20.49 12.27
CA ALA A 206 0.65 -21.18 13.55
C ALA A 206 2.01 -21.90 13.75
N PHE A 207 2.76 -22.18 12.68
CA PHE A 207 4.04 -22.92 12.73
C PHE A 207 5.27 -22.04 12.52
N ARG A 208 5.10 -20.73 12.28
CA ARG A 208 6.20 -19.85 11.82
C ARG A 208 7.07 -19.32 12.95
N SER A 209 6.43 -18.84 14.00
CA SER A 209 7.05 -18.23 15.18
C SER A 209 5.94 -17.99 16.21
N ASP A 210 6.30 -17.81 17.48
CA ASP A 210 5.33 -17.24 18.41
C ASP A 210 4.89 -15.85 17.88
N GLN A 211 3.64 -15.49 18.12
CA GLN A 211 3.07 -14.25 17.59
C GLN A 211 3.95 -13.03 17.89
N ILE A 212 4.55 -12.95 19.08
CA ILE A 212 5.38 -11.82 19.51
C ILE A 212 6.64 -11.74 18.65
N SER A 213 7.30 -12.87 18.40
CA SER A 213 8.45 -12.92 17.49
C SER A 213 8.09 -12.45 16.07
N PHE A 214 6.92 -12.82 15.53
CA PHE A 214 6.50 -12.30 14.23
C PHE A 214 6.30 -10.77 14.27
N TRP A 215 5.61 -10.25 15.29
CA TRP A 215 5.30 -8.82 15.42
C TRP A 215 6.53 -7.93 15.58
N VAL A 216 7.62 -8.45 16.14
CA VAL A 216 8.84 -7.69 16.37
C VAL A 216 9.87 -7.94 15.27
N VAL A 217 10.12 -9.21 14.93
CA VAL A 217 11.20 -9.58 14.01
C VAL A 217 10.86 -9.25 12.57
N ALA A 218 9.62 -9.48 12.12
CA ALA A 218 9.27 -9.27 10.71
C ALA A 218 9.36 -7.78 10.30
N PRO A 219 8.82 -6.81 11.06
CA PRO A 219 9.00 -5.39 10.71
C PRO A 219 10.46 -4.95 10.74
N LEU A 220 11.23 -5.40 11.75
CA LEU A 220 12.65 -5.06 11.86
C LEU A 220 13.46 -5.65 10.70
N ALA A 221 13.19 -6.89 10.31
CA ALA A 221 13.81 -7.53 9.17
C ALA A 221 13.48 -6.79 7.86
N LEU A 222 12.22 -6.40 7.64
CA LEU A 222 11.82 -5.62 6.48
C LEU A 222 12.50 -4.24 6.43
N LEU A 223 12.63 -3.57 7.58
CA LEU A 223 13.35 -2.30 7.67
C LEU A 223 14.85 -2.48 7.43
N ALA A 224 15.45 -3.56 7.94
CA ALA A 224 16.84 -3.91 7.68
C ALA A 224 17.09 -4.21 6.19
N ILE A 225 16.21 -4.99 5.56
CA ILE A 225 16.22 -5.23 4.10
C ILE A 225 16.07 -3.91 3.35
N THR A 226 15.18 -3.01 3.79
CA THR A 226 15.03 -1.68 3.19
C THR A 226 16.32 -0.88 3.27
N GLY A 227 16.98 -0.87 4.43
CA GLY A 227 18.28 -0.22 4.62
C GLY A 227 19.36 -0.82 3.73
N LEU A 228 19.41 -2.15 3.63
CA LEU A 228 20.35 -2.88 2.78
C LEU A 228 20.11 -2.59 1.29
N VAL A 229 18.87 -2.64 0.83
CA VAL A 229 18.48 -2.29 -0.54
C VAL A 229 18.89 -0.85 -0.84
N GLY A 230 18.60 0.07 0.07
CA GLY A 230 19.04 1.46 -0.06
C GLY A 230 20.56 1.57 -0.16
N TRP A 231 21.30 0.85 0.66
CA TRP A 231 22.77 0.81 0.63
C TRP A 231 23.32 0.22 -0.69
N LEU A 232 22.76 -0.90 -1.16
CA LEU A 232 23.18 -1.56 -2.40
C LEU A 232 22.86 -0.70 -3.64
N MET A 233 21.66 -0.14 -3.71
CA MET A 233 21.18 0.63 -4.86
C MET A 233 21.74 2.06 -4.92
N THR A 234 22.40 2.54 -3.85
CA THR A 234 23.13 3.81 -3.83
C THR A 234 24.63 3.67 -4.15
N GLU A 235 25.05 2.52 -4.71
CA GLU A 235 26.44 2.20 -5.06
C GLU A 235 27.39 1.96 -3.86
N GLY A 236 27.21 0.87 -3.11
CA GLY A 236 28.28 0.25 -2.30
C GLY A 236 29.04 1.17 -1.33
N GLY A 237 28.42 2.25 -0.84
CA GLY A 237 29.05 3.20 0.09
C GLY A 237 29.84 4.37 -0.53
N LYS A 238 29.69 4.70 -1.83
CA LYS A 238 30.39 5.83 -2.47
C LYS A 238 29.80 7.22 -2.20
N TRP A 239 29.18 7.45 -1.04
CA TRP A 239 28.63 8.74 -0.63
C TRP A 239 29.68 9.78 -0.16
N LEU A 240 30.98 9.57 -0.39
CA LEU A 240 32.03 10.52 0.01
C LEU A 240 32.58 11.41 -1.10
N THR A 241 32.06 11.32 -2.32
CA THR A 241 32.36 12.33 -3.35
C THR A 241 31.09 13.07 -3.71
N PRO A 242 30.91 14.31 -3.23
CA PRO A 242 29.91 15.22 -3.78
C PRO A 242 30.03 15.23 -5.30
N PRO A 243 28.91 15.33 -6.04
CA PRO A 243 28.99 15.57 -7.48
C PRO A 243 29.89 16.79 -7.69
N ALA A 244 30.94 16.63 -8.48
CA ALA A 244 31.83 17.73 -8.83
C ALA A 244 30.93 18.90 -9.24
N GLU A 245 30.98 19.99 -8.46
CA GLU A 245 30.28 21.20 -8.83
C GLU A 245 30.74 21.51 -10.25
N THR A 246 29.83 21.33 -11.20
CA THR A 246 30.02 21.86 -12.54
C THR A 246 29.98 23.35 -12.34
N THR A 247 31.14 23.93 -12.04
CA THR A 247 31.40 25.35 -12.16
C THR A 247 31.09 25.67 -13.61
N SER A 248 29.86 26.09 -13.87
CA SER A 248 29.52 26.78 -15.09
C SER A 248 30.37 28.05 -15.08
N GLY A 249 31.52 27.97 -15.74
CA GLY A 249 32.34 29.13 -16.02
C GLY A 249 31.47 30.18 -16.69
N GLY A 250 31.54 31.41 -16.15
CA GLY A 250 30.96 32.59 -16.76
C GLY A 250 31.68 33.00 -18.04
#